data_AF-A0A1W7D634-F1
#
_entry.id   AF-A0A1W7D634-F1
#
_cell.length_a   1.000
_cell.length_b   1.000
_cell.length_c   1.000
_cell.angle_alpha   90.00
_cell.angle_beta   90.00
_cell.angle_gamma   90.00
#
_symmetry.space_group_name_H-M   'P 1'
#
loop_
_entity.id
_entity.type
_entity.pdbx_description
1 polymer ?
#
loop_
_entity_poly.entity_id
_entity_poly.type
_entity_poly.pdbx_seq_one_letter_code
_entity_poly.pdbx_strand_id
1 'polypeptide(L)'
;MLRAGLGLAAAAVLAAPFAAAWHLHEPRDPVAAQDDAPESAADPARIAAWRAAGAGLPERAAPVVLAYHDIGPGESPYTVRPERLDAHLAALTAAGYRTLTAAEFTAWAEGGPLPPRGVLLTFDDGTRGLWVHADPVLRRHGAHGSAFLITGRVGRHRPYYLSWEEIARMRASGRWDFQSHSHDLHDRQPGGAPATGAREDIGRSLAAFAEHGLPRPELFSYPYSDERGFPEELIRDTFAAALTNQAERPLPPSRRSAAGGRFERFEVLATTTADALVREVARRTPVPPGGDLLADPGRWLAADREPPGPGELPGGGPHRPAAGRHQYASYAPYASADWDDYTVRAEVSGLTAGGATFGLTARVGGASPVEIRVSHHRVRIVENGTTRAEGALPRRTSHRLDVTVRGGRTTVVADGRVRLTSTARAEPGTGGVAVSASRAGPDVPWPVLDALRVAPAARDA
;
A
#
# COMPACT_ATOMS: atom_id res chain seq x y z
N MET A 1 11.36 -11.70 -71.11
CA MET A 1 10.35 -10.78 -70.55
C MET A 1 9.04 -11.49 -70.20
N LEU A 2 8.44 -12.29 -71.11
CA LEU A 2 7.17 -13.00 -70.84
C LEU A 2 7.20 -13.95 -69.61
N ARG A 3 8.28 -14.73 -69.43
CA ARG A 3 8.43 -15.63 -68.27
C ARG A 3 8.56 -14.89 -66.94
N ALA A 4 9.19 -13.73 -66.92
CA ALA A 4 9.30 -12.89 -65.73
C ALA A 4 7.95 -12.22 -65.39
N GLY A 5 7.20 -11.79 -66.40
CA GLY A 5 5.84 -11.26 -66.22
C GLY A 5 4.85 -12.30 -65.71
N LEU A 6 4.91 -13.53 -66.23
CA LEU A 6 4.10 -14.66 -65.75
C LEU A 6 4.46 -15.07 -64.32
N GLY A 7 5.75 -15.03 -63.95
CA GLY A 7 6.21 -15.28 -62.59
C GLY A 7 5.68 -14.26 -61.58
N LEU A 8 5.71 -12.97 -61.92
CA LEU A 8 5.14 -11.90 -61.10
C LEU A 8 3.61 -11.99 -60.97
N ALA A 9 2.92 -12.30 -62.08
CA ALA A 9 1.47 -12.51 -62.06
C ALA A 9 1.08 -13.70 -61.18
N ALA A 10 1.80 -14.82 -61.28
CA ALA A 10 1.56 -15.99 -60.43
C ALA A 10 1.83 -15.69 -58.94
N ALA A 11 2.92 -14.97 -58.63
CA ALA A 11 3.22 -14.55 -57.27
C ALA A 11 2.13 -13.61 -56.70
N ALA A 12 1.62 -12.68 -57.51
CA ALA A 12 0.53 -11.78 -57.10
C ALA A 12 -0.78 -12.54 -56.87
N VAL A 13 -1.15 -13.49 -57.73
CA VAL A 13 -2.35 -14.32 -57.57
C VAL A 13 -2.26 -15.22 -56.33
N LEU A 14 -1.07 -15.73 -56.01
CA LEU A 14 -0.84 -16.54 -54.81
C LEU A 14 -0.79 -15.67 -53.54
N ALA A 15 -0.20 -14.48 -53.59
CA ALA A 15 -0.09 -13.60 -52.43
C ALA A 15 -1.37 -12.81 -52.13
N ALA A 16 -2.18 -12.47 -53.14
CA ALA A 16 -3.38 -11.67 -52.98
C ALA A 16 -4.42 -12.25 -51.99
N PRO A 17 -4.77 -13.55 -52.00
CA PRO A 17 -5.68 -14.10 -51.01
C PRO A 17 -5.08 -14.12 -49.60
N PHE A 18 -3.76 -14.27 -49.45
CA PHE A 18 -3.10 -14.18 -48.15
C PHE A 18 -2.99 -12.74 -47.66
N ALA A 19 -2.72 -11.77 -48.53
CA ALA A 19 -2.71 -10.35 -48.20
C ALA A 19 -4.13 -9.85 -47.88
N ALA A 20 -5.13 -10.31 -48.64
CA ALA A 20 -6.54 -10.03 -48.36
C ALA A 20 -6.99 -10.71 -47.07
N ALA A 21 -6.63 -11.98 -46.85
CA ALA A 21 -6.90 -12.66 -45.58
C ALA A 21 -6.18 -11.96 -44.43
N TRP A 22 -4.91 -11.56 -44.56
CA TRP A 22 -4.19 -10.78 -43.54
C TRP A 22 -4.90 -9.45 -43.24
N HIS A 23 -5.34 -8.72 -44.29
CA HIS A 23 -6.07 -7.46 -44.13
C HIS A 23 -7.52 -7.60 -43.63
N LEU A 24 -8.16 -8.76 -43.83
CA LEU A 24 -9.54 -9.03 -43.43
C LEU A 24 -9.61 -9.82 -42.11
N HIS A 25 -8.53 -10.49 -41.70
CA HIS A 25 -8.45 -11.39 -40.55
C HIS A 25 -7.63 -10.80 -39.38
N GLU A 26 -6.88 -9.72 -39.56
CA GLU A 26 -6.64 -8.82 -38.43
C GLU A 26 -8.01 -8.37 -37.92
N PRO A 27 -8.42 -8.72 -36.69
CA PRO A 27 -9.71 -8.30 -36.19
C PRO A 27 -9.68 -6.79 -36.04
N ARG A 28 -10.18 -6.11 -37.07
CA ARG A 28 -10.59 -4.70 -37.08
C ARG A 28 -11.86 -4.48 -36.27
N ASP A 29 -12.20 -5.38 -35.34
CA ASP A 29 -13.09 -4.97 -34.27
C ASP A 29 -12.22 -4.23 -33.25
N PRO A 30 -12.29 -2.89 -33.20
CA PRO A 30 -11.59 -2.16 -32.17
C PRO A 30 -12.06 -2.62 -30.79
N VAL A 31 -13.25 -3.23 -30.68
CA VAL A 31 -13.84 -3.64 -29.41
C VAL A 31 -14.02 -5.16 -29.35
N ALA A 32 -13.32 -5.81 -28.44
CA ALA A 32 -13.52 -7.23 -28.19
C ALA A 32 -14.95 -7.56 -27.71
N ALA A 33 -15.38 -8.80 -27.92
CA ALA A 33 -16.45 -9.35 -27.10
C ALA A 33 -15.99 -9.47 -25.64
N GLN A 34 -16.91 -9.20 -24.71
CA GLN A 34 -16.69 -9.46 -23.29
C GLN A 34 -16.96 -10.94 -22.97
N ASP A 35 -16.23 -11.47 -22.00
CA ASP A 35 -16.38 -12.81 -21.46
C ASP A 35 -16.74 -12.72 -19.98
N ASP A 36 -17.99 -13.04 -19.68
CA ASP A 36 -18.55 -12.91 -18.34
C ASP A 36 -18.28 -14.17 -17.52
N ALA A 37 -17.30 -14.09 -16.64
CA ALA A 37 -16.89 -15.21 -15.81
C ALA A 37 -18.00 -15.65 -14.85
N PRO A 38 -18.11 -16.95 -14.52
CA PRO A 38 -19.12 -17.41 -13.59
C PRO A 38 -18.98 -16.72 -12.22
N GLU A 39 -20.13 -16.51 -11.56
CA GLU A 39 -20.17 -15.98 -10.19
C GLU A 39 -19.50 -16.96 -9.22
N SER A 40 -18.69 -16.43 -8.32
CA SER A 40 -18.06 -17.20 -7.26
C SER A 40 -19.08 -17.51 -6.17
N ALA A 41 -19.56 -18.75 -6.14
CA ALA A 41 -20.41 -19.24 -5.06
C ALA A 41 -19.57 -19.47 -3.78
N ALA A 42 -19.40 -18.41 -2.98
CA ALA A 42 -18.83 -18.53 -1.64
C ALA A 42 -19.85 -19.17 -0.68
N ASP A 43 -19.41 -20.16 0.10
CA ASP A 43 -20.27 -20.78 1.11
C ASP A 43 -20.62 -19.80 2.26
N PRO A 44 -21.72 -20.04 2.99
CA PRO A 44 -22.14 -19.15 4.08
C PRO A 44 -21.10 -18.95 5.19
N ALA A 45 -20.26 -19.95 5.47
CA ALA A 45 -19.23 -19.86 6.50
C ALA A 45 -18.11 -18.91 6.08
N ARG A 46 -17.71 -18.95 4.81
CA ARG A 46 -16.73 -18.01 4.24
C ARG A 46 -17.25 -16.58 4.22
N ILE A 47 -18.52 -16.38 3.83
CA ILE A 47 -19.15 -15.06 3.90
C ILE A 47 -19.19 -14.53 5.34
N ALA A 48 -19.51 -15.39 6.33
CA ALA A 48 -19.47 -15.01 7.73
C ALA A 48 -18.05 -14.64 8.21
N ALA A 49 -17.03 -15.36 7.76
CA ALA A 49 -15.63 -15.03 8.05
C ALA A 49 -15.22 -13.68 7.45
N TRP A 50 -15.64 -13.36 6.23
CA TRP A 50 -15.39 -12.06 5.60
C TRP A 50 -16.09 -10.91 6.36
N ARG A 51 -17.34 -11.11 6.78
CA ARG A 51 -18.04 -10.14 7.65
C ARG A 51 -17.29 -9.92 8.96
N ALA A 52 -16.81 -10.99 9.59
CA ALA A 52 -16.04 -10.90 10.83
C ALA A 52 -14.72 -10.14 10.64
N ALA A 53 -14.06 -10.27 9.48
CA ALA A 53 -12.83 -9.52 9.17
C ALA A 53 -13.05 -8.00 9.11
N GLY A 54 -14.25 -7.55 8.71
CA GLY A 54 -14.64 -6.14 8.71
C GLY A 54 -15.26 -5.65 10.03
N ALA A 55 -15.60 -6.56 10.94
CA ALA A 55 -16.29 -6.23 12.18
C ALA A 55 -15.36 -5.45 13.13
N GLY A 56 -15.86 -4.36 13.72
CA GLY A 56 -15.11 -3.52 14.65
C GLY A 56 -14.13 -2.54 13.99
N LEU A 57 -13.94 -2.60 12.66
CA LEU A 57 -13.21 -1.56 11.93
C LEU A 57 -14.07 -0.29 11.81
N PRO A 58 -13.46 0.91 11.78
CA PRO A 58 -14.20 2.16 11.62
C PRO A 58 -15.06 2.19 10.35
N GLU A 59 -16.23 2.82 10.44
CA GLU A 59 -17.12 3.04 9.28
C GLU A 59 -16.54 4.05 8.28
N ARG A 60 -15.68 4.96 8.75
CA ARG A 60 -14.92 5.91 7.95
C ARG A 60 -13.43 5.79 8.28
N ALA A 61 -12.62 5.61 7.25
CA ALA A 61 -11.18 5.44 7.38
C ALA A 61 -10.50 5.90 6.08
N ALA A 62 -9.19 6.13 6.13
CA ALA A 62 -8.44 6.34 4.89
C ALA A 62 -8.58 5.10 3.99
N PRO A 63 -8.68 5.28 2.66
CA PRO A 63 -8.87 4.17 1.73
C PRO A 63 -7.74 3.14 1.80
N VAL A 64 -8.00 1.89 1.42
CA VAL A 64 -6.91 0.96 1.06
C VAL A 64 -6.79 0.92 -0.45
N VAL A 65 -5.58 1.04 -1.00
CA VAL A 65 -5.35 1.01 -2.46
C VAL A 65 -4.84 -0.36 -2.86
N LEU A 66 -5.50 -0.99 -3.83
CA LEU A 66 -5.18 -2.31 -4.35
C LEU A 66 -4.62 -2.18 -5.77
N ALA A 67 -3.48 -2.80 -6.04
CA ALA A 67 -2.85 -2.83 -7.35
C ALA A 67 -3.11 -4.20 -8.02
N TYR A 68 -3.92 -4.18 -9.07
CA TYR A 68 -4.08 -5.25 -10.03
C TYR A 68 -3.33 -4.86 -11.31
N HIS A 69 -3.07 -5.84 -12.18
CA HIS A 69 -2.56 -5.57 -13.53
C HIS A 69 -3.57 -6.13 -14.54
N ASP A 70 -3.41 -7.40 -14.94
CA ASP A 70 -4.26 -8.03 -15.93
C ASP A 70 -5.32 -8.94 -15.31
N ILE A 71 -6.46 -9.07 -15.99
CA ILE A 71 -7.53 -10.01 -15.63
C ILE A 71 -7.77 -10.95 -16.81
N GLY A 72 -7.60 -12.25 -16.60
CA GLY A 72 -7.78 -13.22 -17.68
C GLY A 72 -7.23 -14.61 -17.36
N PRO A 73 -7.18 -15.51 -18.37
CA PRO A 73 -6.74 -16.89 -18.19
C PRO A 73 -5.20 -17.06 -18.17
N GLY A 74 -4.43 -15.97 -18.25
CA GLY A 74 -2.97 -16.00 -18.32
C GLY A 74 -2.29 -16.59 -17.09
N GLU A 75 -1.04 -17.03 -17.27
CA GLU A 75 -0.23 -17.67 -16.22
C GLU A 75 0.77 -16.71 -15.53
N SER A 76 0.81 -15.45 -15.96
CA SER A 76 1.64 -14.44 -15.32
C SER A 76 1.25 -14.29 -13.84
N PRO A 77 2.22 -14.10 -12.92
CA PRO A 77 1.90 -13.83 -11.52
C PRO A 77 1.08 -12.55 -11.32
N TYR A 78 1.03 -11.66 -12.32
CA TYR A 78 0.25 -10.42 -12.33
C TYR A 78 -1.09 -10.54 -13.08
N THR A 79 -1.45 -11.74 -13.57
CA THR A 79 -2.75 -11.98 -14.21
C THR A 79 -3.68 -12.69 -13.22
N VAL A 80 -4.68 -11.97 -12.72
CA VAL A 80 -5.71 -12.53 -11.83
C VAL A 80 -6.83 -13.15 -12.68
N ARG A 81 -7.25 -14.36 -12.33
CA ARG A 81 -8.39 -15.00 -13.02
C ARG A 81 -9.69 -14.24 -12.78
N PRO A 82 -10.60 -14.18 -13.77
CA PRO A 82 -11.87 -13.46 -13.62
C PRO A 82 -12.72 -13.91 -12.42
N GLU A 83 -12.80 -15.22 -12.15
CA GLU A 83 -13.54 -15.77 -11.01
C GLU A 83 -12.92 -15.33 -9.68
N ARG A 84 -11.60 -15.16 -9.65
CA ARG A 84 -10.89 -14.70 -8.45
C ARG A 84 -11.17 -13.22 -8.18
N LEU A 85 -11.25 -12.38 -9.22
CA LEU A 85 -11.68 -11.00 -9.07
C LEU A 85 -13.13 -10.93 -8.54
N ASP A 86 -14.03 -11.76 -9.06
CA ASP A 86 -15.40 -11.84 -8.56
C ASP A 86 -15.45 -12.23 -7.06
N ALA A 87 -14.68 -13.24 -6.65
CA ALA A 87 -14.54 -13.62 -5.24
C ALA A 87 -13.92 -12.51 -4.37
N HIS A 88 -12.97 -11.75 -4.91
CA HIS A 88 -12.38 -10.59 -4.23
C HIS A 88 -13.44 -9.53 -3.93
N LEU A 89 -14.26 -9.15 -4.91
CA LEU A 89 -15.31 -8.15 -4.75
C LEU A 89 -16.42 -8.61 -3.81
N ALA A 90 -16.80 -9.89 -3.88
CA ALA A 90 -17.74 -10.49 -2.93
C ALA A 90 -17.22 -10.41 -1.48
N ALA A 91 -15.93 -10.73 -1.26
CA ALA A 91 -15.32 -10.69 0.06
C ALA A 91 -15.18 -9.27 0.61
N LEU A 92 -14.77 -8.31 -0.23
CA LEU A 92 -14.70 -6.89 0.13
C LEU A 92 -16.07 -6.36 0.53
N THR A 93 -17.10 -6.65 -0.27
CA THR A 93 -18.49 -6.24 0.01
C THR A 93 -19.00 -6.88 1.31
N ALA A 94 -18.75 -8.18 1.52
CA ALA A 94 -19.13 -8.88 2.74
C ALA A 94 -18.44 -8.29 3.98
N ALA A 95 -17.19 -7.86 3.88
CA ALA A 95 -16.47 -7.14 4.93
C ALA A 95 -16.88 -5.66 5.08
N GLY A 96 -17.86 -5.19 4.29
CA GLY A 96 -18.40 -3.84 4.34
C GLY A 96 -17.45 -2.79 3.77
N TYR A 97 -16.69 -3.13 2.73
CA TYR A 97 -15.97 -2.16 1.90
C TYR A 97 -16.77 -1.87 0.65
N ARG A 98 -16.67 -0.63 0.17
CA ARG A 98 -17.09 -0.24 -1.18
C ARG A 98 -15.88 0.12 -2.03
N THR A 99 -16.05 0.15 -3.34
CA THR A 99 -15.04 0.70 -4.24
C THR A 99 -15.17 2.23 -4.33
N LEU A 100 -14.04 2.89 -4.55
CA LEU A 100 -13.95 4.35 -4.68
C LEU A 100 -13.68 4.75 -6.13
N THR A 101 -14.15 5.95 -6.50
CA THR A 101 -13.67 6.65 -7.69
C THR A 101 -12.32 7.32 -7.43
N ALA A 102 -11.57 7.63 -8.49
CA ALA A 102 -10.35 8.42 -8.40
C ALA A 102 -10.62 9.79 -7.76
N ALA A 103 -11.71 10.45 -8.15
CA ALA A 103 -12.10 11.75 -7.58
C ALA A 103 -12.39 11.69 -6.08
N GLU A 104 -13.04 10.62 -5.58
CA GLU A 104 -13.24 10.44 -4.15
C GLU A 104 -11.93 10.23 -3.39
N PHE A 105 -10.98 9.51 -3.99
CA PHE A 105 -9.65 9.32 -3.42
C PHE A 105 -8.86 10.64 -3.40
N THR A 106 -8.82 11.36 -4.52
CA THR A 106 -8.16 12.67 -4.65
C THR A 106 -8.73 13.68 -3.65
N ALA A 107 -10.06 13.81 -3.57
CA ALA A 107 -10.72 14.74 -2.67
C ALA A 107 -10.37 14.47 -1.20
N TRP A 108 -10.24 13.19 -0.81
CA TRP A 108 -9.76 12.83 0.52
C TRP A 108 -8.26 13.18 0.72
N ALA A 109 -7.42 12.87 -0.27
CA ALA A 109 -5.98 13.15 -0.21
C ALA A 109 -5.70 14.66 -0.10
N GLU A 110 -6.54 15.50 -0.68
CA GLU A 110 -6.43 16.97 -0.61
C GLU A 110 -7.00 17.58 0.70
N GLY A 111 -7.32 16.74 1.69
CA GLY A 111 -7.78 17.18 3.01
C GLY A 111 -9.30 17.12 3.20
N GLY A 112 -10.03 16.51 2.27
CA GLY A 112 -11.45 16.21 2.42
C GLY A 112 -11.73 15.22 3.56
N PRO A 113 -13.02 15.01 3.90
CA PRO A 113 -13.40 14.11 4.98
C PRO A 113 -13.01 12.67 4.67
N LEU A 114 -12.77 11.87 5.74
CA LEU A 114 -12.57 10.43 5.60
C LEU A 114 -13.77 9.80 4.88
N PRO A 115 -13.59 9.10 3.75
CA PRO A 115 -14.70 8.46 3.06
C PRO A 115 -15.28 7.31 3.91
N PRO A 116 -16.53 6.89 3.64
CA PRO A 116 -16.98 5.58 4.09
C PRO A 116 -15.97 4.52 3.67
N ARG A 117 -15.68 3.58 4.58
CA ARG A 117 -14.64 2.56 4.44
C ARG A 117 -14.65 1.96 3.04
N GLY A 118 -13.58 2.22 2.30
CA GLY A 118 -13.52 1.92 0.88
C GLY A 118 -12.14 1.51 0.41
N VAL A 119 -12.13 0.89 -0.76
CA VAL A 119 -10.93 0.47 -1.48
C VAL A 119 -10.86 1.21 -2.82
N LEU A 120 -9.67 1.71 -3.18
CA LEU A 120 -9.41 2.14 -4.55
C LEU A 120 -8.86 0.93 -5.32
N LEU A 121 -9.63 0.43 -6.29
CA LEU A 121 -9.18 -0.63 -7.18
C LEU A 121 -8.39 0.00 -8.32
N THR A 122 -7.08 -0.24 -8.36
CA THR A 122 -6.21 0.25 -9.42
C THR A 122 -5.78 -0.91 -10.31
N PHE A 123 -5.78 -0.69 -11.62
CA PHE A 123 -5.39 -1.66 -12.63
C PHE A 123 -4.31 -1.03 -13.52
N ASP A 124 -3.09 -1.54 -13.44
CA ASP A 124 -1.97 -0.99 -14.19
C ASP A 124 -1.93 -1.53 -15.64
N ASP A 125 -1.04 -0.96 -16.44
CA ASP A 125 -0.73 -1.28 -17.84
C ASP A 125 -1.79 -0.93 -18.90
N GLY A 126 -3.08 -0.97 -18.56
CA GLY A 126 -4.16 -0.79 -19.55
C GLY A 126 -4.35 -2.02 -20.44
N THR A 127 -4.32 -3.21 -19.83
CA THR A 127 -4.47 -4.48 -20.55
C THR A 127 -5.88 -4.68 -21.10
N ARG A 128 -6.00 -5.41 -22.20
CA ARG A 128 -7.28 -5.75 -22.84
C ARG A 128 -8.17 -6.61 -21.92
N GLY A 129 -7.57 -7.37 -21.00
CA GLY A 129 -8.30 -8.15 -19.99
C GLY A 129 -9.24 -7.30 -19.13
N LEU A 130 -8.93 -6.01 -18.96
CA LEU A 130 -9.82 -5.08 -18.25
C LEU A 130 -11.18 -4.91 -18.93
N TRP A 131 -11.19 -4.83 -20.26
CA TRP A 131 -12.44 -4.74 -21.03
C TRP A 131 -13.12 -6.11 -21.13
N VAL A 132 -12.36 -7.13 -21.52
CA VAL A 132 -12.92 -8.46 -21.83
C VAL A 132 -13.46 -9.13 -20.58
N HIS A 133 -12.73 -9.07 -19.46
CA HIS A 133 -13.01 -9.87 -18.27
C HIS A 133 -13.33 -9.04 -17.02
N ALA A 134 -12.64 -7.92 -16.78
CA ALA A 134 -12.84 -7.16 -15.54
C ALA A 134 -14.14 -6.34 -15.55
N ASP A 135 -14.42 -5.61 -16.63
CA ASP A 135 -15.63 -4.76 -16.73
C ASP A 135 -16.96 -5.50 -16.49
N PRO A 136 -17.22 -6.71 -17.04
CA PRO A 136 -18.47 -7.41 -16.74
C PRO A 136 -18.57 -7.83 -15.26
N VAL A 137 -17.44 -8.19 -14.63
CA VAL A 137 -17.37 -8.48 -13.19
C VAL A 137 -17.63 -7.22 -12.35
N LEU A 138 -16.99 -6.09 -12.66
CA LEU A 138 -17.25 -4.83 -11.95
C LEU A 138 -18.72 -4.40 -12.08
N ARG A 139 -19.33 -4.55 -13.26
CA ARG A 139 -20.74 -4.27 -13.50
C ARG A 139 -21.65 -5.10 -12.58
N ARG A 140 -21.37 -6.38 -12.39
CA ARG A 140 -22.15 -7.27 -11.52
C ARG A 140 -22.14 -6.83 -10.06
N HIS A 141 -20.98 -6.40 -9.57
CA HIS A 141 -20.81 -5.96 -8.18
C HIS A 141 -21.16 -4.48 -7.95
N GLY A 142 -21.55 -3.73 -9.00
CA GLY A 142 -21.69 -2.28 -8.91
C GLY A 142 -20.38 -1.60 -8.49
N ALA A 143 -19.24 -2.20 -8.85
CA ALA A 143 -17.92 -1.77 -8.45
C ALA A 143 -17.32 -0.78 -9.45
N HIS A 144 -16.35 -0.01 -8.95
CA HIS A 144 -15.61 1.01 -9.69
C HIS A 144 -14.12 0.67 -9.74
N GLY A 145 -13.49 0.92 -10.88
CA GLY A 145 -12.06 0.68 -11.13
C GLY A 145 -11.34 1.92 -11.66
N SER A 146 -10.05 2.04 -11.40
CA SER A 146 -9.17 3.06 -11.97
C SER A 146 -8.06 2.40 -12.78
N ALA A 147 -8.04 2.60 -14.09
CA ALA A 147 -7.02 2.03 -14.98
C ALA A 147 -5.88 3.02 -15.24
N PHE A 148 -4.63 2.61 -15.00
CA PHE A 148 -3.43 3.39 -15.24
C PHE A 148 -2.85 3.03 -16.61
N LEU A 149 -2.98 3.95 -17.56
CA LEU A 149 -2.68 3.69 -18.97
C LEU A 149 -1.23 4.00 -19.32
N ILE A 150 -0.57 3.05 -19.97
CA ILE A 150 0.65 3.32 -20.76
C ILE A 150 0.19 3.79 -22.14
N THR A 151 -0.02 5.10 -22.28
CA THR A 151 -0.74 5.66 -23.44
C THR A 151 -0.09 5.38 -24.81
N GLY A 152 1.23 5.19 -24.87
CA GLY A 152 1.94 4.79 -26.10
C GLY A 152 1.66 3.35 -26.53
N ARG A 153 1.09 2.52 -25.64
CA ARG A 153 0.76 1.12 -25.92
C ARG A 153 -0.69 0.90 -26.35
N VAL A 154 -1.61 1.72 -25.82
CA VAL A 154 -3.05 1.70 -26.14
C VAL A 154 -3.28 1.86 -27.64
N GLY A 155 -4.13 0.99 -28.22
CA GLY A 155 -4.46 0.96 -29.64
C GLY A 155 -3.34 0.50 -30.59
N ARG A 156 -2.08 0.47 -30.14
CA ARG A 156 -0.91 0.11 -30.97
C ARG A 156 -0.43 -1.33 -30.76
N HIS A 157 -0.32 -1.76 -29.52
CA HIS A 157 0.25 -3.06 -29.15
C HIS A 157 -0.85 -4.11 -28.91
N ARG A 158 -1.75 -4.26 -29.89
CA ARG A 158 -2.85 -5.23 -29.81
C ARG A 158 -2.33 -6.67 -30.05
N PRO A 159 -2.98 -7.69 -29.47
CA PRO A 159 -4.21 -7.65 -28.69
C PRO A 159 -4.00 -7.46 -27.17
N TYR A 160 -2.78 -7.22 -26.70
CA TYR A 160 -2.53 -7.21 -25.25
C TYR A 160 -3.09 -5.96 -24.56
N TYR A 161 -2.98 -4.78 -25.18
CA TYR A 161 -3.50 -3.52 -24.63
C TYR A 161 -4.90 -3.19 -25.16
N LEU A 162 -5.63 -2.39 -24.38
CA LEU A 162 -6.92 -1.82 -24.77
C LEU A 162 -6.83 -1.02 -26.07
N SER A 163 -7.95 -0.95 -26.80
CA SER A 163 -8.16 0.10 -27.81
C SER A 163 -8.75 1.37 -27.19
N TRP A 164 -8.67 2.48 -27.93
CA TRP A 164 -9.31 3.73 -27.52
C TRP A 164 -10.84 3.63 -27.53
N GLU A 165 -11.42 2.82 -28.42
CA GLU A 165 -12.86 2.56 -28.46
C GLU A 165 -13.34 1.72 -27.26
N GLU A 166 -12.55 0.74 -26.81
CA GLU A 166 -12.82 -0.02 -25.57
C GLU A 166 -12.80 0.93 -24.38
N ILE A 167 -11.78 1.79 -24.28
CA ILE A 167 -11.65 2.82 -23.25
C ILE A 167 -12.85 3.79 -23.27
N ALA A 168 -13.28 4.25 -24.45
CA ALA A 168 -14.43 5.15 -24.56
C ALA A 168 -15.72 4.49 -24.04
N ARG A 169 -15.94 3.20 -24.33
CA ARG A 169 -17.09 2.43 -23.81
C ARG A 169 -17.00 2.22 -22.30
N MET A 170 -15.83 1.86 -21.79
CA MET A 170 -15.57 1.73 -20.35
C MET A 170 -15.83 3.06 -19.63
N ARG A 171 -15.37 4.18 -20.17
CA ARG A 171 -15.62 5.52 -19.62
C ARG A 171 -17.09 5.89 -19.63
N ALA A 172 -17.79 5.65 -20.74
CA ALA A 172 -19.21 5.95 -20.89
C ALA A 172 -20.08 5.15 -19.92
N SER A 173 -19.59 3.99 -19.47
CA SER A 173 -20.28 3.15 -18.49
C SER A 173 -20.35 3.74 -17.08
N GLY A 174 -19.48 4.71 -16.77
CA GLY A 174 -19.35 5.32 -15.44
C GLY A 174 -18.62 4.47 -14.39
N ARG A 175 -18.18 3.23 -14.72
CA ARG A 175 -17.47 2.32 -13.80
C ARG A 175 -15.96 2.48 -13.76
N TRP A 176 -15.40 3.27 -14.68
CA TRP A 176 -13.96 3.37 -14.88
C TRP A 176 -13.48 4.81 -14.91
N ASP A 177 -12.44 5.08 -14.12
CA ASP A 177 -11.56 6.22 -14.28
C ASP A 177 -10.28 5.80 -15.00
N PHE A 178 -9.69 6.72 -15.76
CA PHE A 178 -8.43 6.50 -16.46
C PHE A 178 -7.37 7.47 -15.92
N GLN A 179 -6.20 6.93 -15.61
CA GLN A 179 -5.10 7.59 -14.92
C GLN A 179 -3.78 7.32 -15.65
N SER A 180 -2.69 8.03 -15.32
CA SER A 180 -1.46 7.95 -16.10
C SER A 180 -0.48 6.89 -15.56
N HIS A 181 -0.01 6.02 -16.46
CA HIS A 181 1.13 5.13 -16.22
C HIS A 181 2.29 5.46 -17.16
N SER A 182 2.55 6.75 -17.37
CA SER A 182 3.46 7.30 -18.38
C SER A 182 2.93 7.16 -19.82
N HIS A 183 3.73 7.54 -20.81
CA HIS A 183 3.45 7.30 -22.22
C HIS A 183 4.21 6.10 -22.75
N ASP A 184 5.52 6.04 -22.55
CA ASP A 184 6.37 4.95 -23.05
C ASP A 184 7.54 4.59 -22.11
N LEU A 185 7.52 5.08 -20.86
CA LEU A 185 8.56 4.79 -19.87
C LEU A 185 8.24 3.52 -19.04
N HIS A 186 7.82 2.46 -19.73
CA HIS A 186 7.44 1.19 -19.11
C HIS A 186 8.28 0.00 -19.62
N ASP A 187 9.55 0.27 -19.90
CA ASP A 187 10.56 -0.74 -20.21
C ASP A 187 11.73 -0.64 -19.23
N ARG A 188 12.17 -1.78 -18.71
CA ARG A 188 13.32 -1.85 -17.81
C ARG A 188 14.58 -1.44 -18.55
N GLN A 189 15.26 -0.43 -18.03
CA GLN A 189 16.51 0.04 -18.61
C GLN A 189 17.66 -0.94 -18.35
N PRO A 190 18.66 -1.01 -19.25
CA PRO A 190 19.86 -1.82 -19.04
C PRO A 190 20.51 -1.54 -17.68
N GLY A 191 20.87 -2.61 -16.96
CA GLY A 191 21.50 -2.49 -15.64
C GLY A 191 20.60 -1.90 -14.54
N GLY A 192 19.29 -1.75 -14.77
CA GLY A 192 18.37 -1.16 -13.79
C GLY A 192 18.55 0.35 -13.61
N ALA A 193 19.08 1.03 -14.63
CA ALA A 193 19.18 2.48 -14.65
C ALA A 193 17.80 3.15 -14.55
N PRO A 194 17.69 4.34 -13.95
CA PRO A 194 16.44 5.09 -13.96
C PRO A 194 16.00 5.45 -15.39
N ALA A 195 14.69 5.54 -15.60
CA ALA A 195 14.15 6.11 -16.83
C ALA A 195 14.63 7.57 -17.02
N THR A 196 14.73 8.00 -18.28
CA THR A 196 15.08 9.40 -18.64
C THR A 196 13.98 10.01 -19.51
N GLY A 197 13.91 11.33 -19.59
CA GLY A 197 12.92 12.01 -20.43
C GLY A 197 11.50 12.10 -19.86
N ALA A 198 11.33 11.87 -18.55
CA ALA A 198 10.01 11.84 -17.89
C ALA A 198 9.12 13.07 -18.17
N ARG A 199 9.71 14.28 -18.28
CA ARG A 199 8.93 15.50 -18.58
C ARG A 199 8.26 15.45 -19.95
N GLU A 200 8.99 15.05 -20.98
CA GLU A 200 8.45 14.93 -22.33
C GLU A 200 7.43 13.78 -22.40
N ASP A 201 7.77 12.66 -21.77
CA ASP A 201 6.93 11.47 -21.76
C ASP A 201 5.57 11.69 -21.07
N ILE A 202 5.57 12.32 -19.90
CA ILE A 202 4.35 12.73 -19.21
C ILE A 202 3.56 13.74 -20.05
N GLY A 203 4.24 14.66 -20.74
CA GLY A 203 3.60 15.57 -21.69
C GLY A 203 2.84 14.83 -22.80
N ARG A 204 3.44 13.78 -23.39
CA ARG A 204 2.78 12.93 -24.39
C ARG A 204 1.63 12.12 -23.80
N SER A 205 1.76 11.65 -22.56
CA SER A 205 0.69 10.95 -21.85
C SER A 205 -0.53 11.86 -21.71
N LEU A 206 -0.34 13.08 -21.19
CA LEU A 206 -1.42 14.06 -21.04
C LEU A 206 -2.05 14.47 -22.38
N ALA A 207 -1.23 14.61 -23.44
CA ALA A 207 -1.72 14.90 -24.77
C ALA A 207 -2.63 13.78 -25.33
N ALA A 208 -2.25 12.51 -25.12
CA ALA A 208 -3.06 11.37 -25.53
C ALA A 208 -4.42 11.33 -24.81
N PHE A 209 -4.45 11.63 -23.50
CA PHE A 209 -5.72 11.76 -22.76
C PHE A 209 -6.63 12.83 -23.38
N ALA A 210 -6.07 14.01 -23.71
CA ALA A 210 -6.83 15.10 -24.32
C ALA A 210 -7.31 14.75 -25.75
N GLU A 211 -6.45 14.15 -26.58
CA GLU A 211 -6.76 13.73 -27.95
C GLU A 211 -7.94 12.75 -28.00
N HIS A 212 -8.02 11.84 -27.04
CA HIS A 212 -9.07 10.83 -26.94
C HIS A 212 -10.25 11.25 -26.04
N GLY A 213 -10.36 12.54 -25.67
CA GLY A 213 -11.50 13.08 -24.94
C GLY A 213 -11.65 12.54 -23.51
N LEU A 214 -10.56 12.05 -22.91
CA LEU A 214 -10.55 11.62 -21.51
C LEU A 214 -10.33 12.83 -20.58
N PRO A 215 -10.86 12.78 -19.34
CA PRO A 215 -10.48 13.74 -18.31
C PRO A 215 -8.97 13.75 -18.11
N ARG A 216 -8.41 14.90 -17.73
CA ARG A 216 -7.00 14.98 -17.34
C ARG A 216 -6.78 14.01 -16.16
N PRO A 217 -5.77 13.11 -16.22
CA PRO A 217 -5.51 12.20 -15.13
C PRO A 217 -5.02 12.97 -13.89
N GLU A 218 -5.55 12.60 -12.73
CA GLU A 218 -5.22 13.18 -11.42
C GLU A 218 -4.20 12.33 -10.67
N LEU A 219 -4.15 11.03 -10.98
CA LEU A 219 -3.31 10.04 -10.32
C LEU A 219 -2.23 9.56 -11.28
N PHE A 220 -1.06 9.26 -10.71
CA PHE A 220 0.06 8.63 -11.41
C PHE A 220 0.44 7.32 -10.73
N SER A 221 0.74 6.28 -11.51
CA SER A 221 1.37 5.05 -10.99
C SER A 221 2.79 4.99 -11.53
N TYR A 222 3.78 4.78 -10.66
CA TYR A 222 5.18 4.65 -11.08
C TYR A 222 5.40 3.29 -11.77
N PRO A 223 5.88 3.26 -13.04
CA PRO A 223 6.28 2.02 -13.69
C PRO A 223 7.24 1.20 -12.82
N TYR A 224 6.89 -0.07 -12.58
CA TYR A 224 7.63 -0.98 -11.68
C TYR A 224 7.84 -0.48 -10.25
N SER A 225 7.10 0.53 -9.79
CA SER A 225 7.36 1.24 -8.54
C SER A 225 8.75 1.93 -8.48
N ASP A 226 9.39 2.16 -9.63
CA ASP A 226 10.71 2.81 -9.70
C ASP A 226 10.58 4.33 -9.81
N GLU A 227 10.63 5.01 -8.66
CA GLU A 227 10.53 6.47 -8.57
C GLU A 227 11.76 7.20 -9.15
N ARG A 228 12.91 6.52 -9.29
CA ARG A 228 14.20 7.19 -9.60
C ARG A 228 14.20 7.88 -10.96
N GLY A 229 13.39 7.40 -11.91
CA GLY A 229 13.28 7.94 -13.25
C GLY A 229 12.34 9.15 -13.37
N PHE A 230 11.62 9.48 -12.29
CA PHE A 230 10.55 10.47 -12.28
C PHE A 230 10.83 11.53 -11.21
N PRO A 231 11.27 12.75 -11.59
CA PRO A 231 11.55 13.81 -10.62
C PRO A 231 10.31 14.09 -9.74
N GLU A 232 10.49 14.08 -8.43
CA GLU A 232 9.40 14.26 -7.45
C GLU A 232 8.59 15.53 -7.71
N GLU A 233 9.28 16.65 -7.98
CA GLU A 233 8.64 17.93 -8.30
C GLU A 233 7.76 17.84 -9.55
N LEU A 234 8.22 17.15 -10.60
CA LEU A 234 7.45 16.98 -11.82
C LEU A 234 6.14 16.22 -11.56
N ILE A 235 6.21 15.13 -10.79
CA ILE A 235 5.03 14.33 -10.48
C ILE A 235 4.06 15.11 -9.60
N ARG A 236 4.56 15.73 -8.53
CA ARG A 236 3.74 16.53 -7.60
C ARG A 236 3.07 17.73 -8.26
N ASP A 237 3.75 18.39 -9.19
CA ASP A 237 3.20 19.56 -9.88
C ASP A 237 2.21 19.15 -11.00
N THR A 238 2.22 17.88 -11.42
CA THR A 238 1.39 17.37 -12.53
C THR A 238 0.14 16.63 -12.05
N PHE A 239 0.26 15.87 -10.96
CA PHE A 239 -0.73 14.93 -10.44
C PHE A 239 -1.02 15.23 -8.97
N ALA A 240 -2.27 15.04 -8.54
CA ALA A 240 -2.67 15.23 -7.16
C ALA A 240 -2.09 14.14 -6.24
N ALA A 241 -1.88 12.94 -6.76
CA ALA A 241 -1.26 11.84 -6.03
C ALA A 241 -0.53 10.85 -6.94
N ALA A 242 0.49 10.20 -6.38
CA ALA A 242 1.28 9.18 -7.03
C ALA A 242 1.31 7.88 -6.22
N LEU A 243 1.28 6.75 -6.92
CA LEU A 243 1.11 5.42 -6.37
C LEU A 243 2.34 4.55 -6.64
N THR A 244 2.78 3.84 -5.61
CA THR A 244 3.88 2.86 -5.64
C THR A 244 3.43 1.58 -4.94
N ASN A 245 4.04 0.43 -5.23
CA ASN A 245 3.78 -0.84 -4.54
C ASN A 245 4.87 -1.15 -3.51
N GLN A 246 5.94 -0.34 -3.49
CA GLN A 246 7.06 -0.47 -2.58
C GLN A 246 7.54 0.90 -2.12
N ALA A 247 7.69 1.05 -0.82
CA ALA A 247 8.30 2.23 -0.22
C ALA A 247 9.28 1.79 0.87
N GLU A 248 10.35 2.55 1.11
CA GLU A 248 11.31 2.22 2.19
C GLU A 248 10.63 2.17 3.56
N ARG A 249 9.68 3.08 3.80
CA ARG A 249 8.82 3.14 5.00
C ARG A 249 7.37 2.91 4.57
N PRO A 250 6.53 2.27 5.39
CA PRO A 250 5.13 2.08 5.05
C PRO A 250 4.45 3.41 4.73
N LEU A 251 3.91 3.55 3.51
CA LEU A 251 3.17 4.74 3.06
C LEU A 251 1.70 4.41 2.76
N PRO A 252 0.94 3.78 3.68
CA PRO A 252 -0.48 3.57 3.42
C PRO A 252 -1.18 4.90 3.10
N PRO A 253 -2.31 4.88 2.40
CA PRO A 253 -3.24 6.00 2.44
C PRO A 253 -3.53 6.39 3.88
N SER A 254 -3.07 7.58 4.20
CA SER A 254 -3.05 8.21 5.51
C SER A 254 -2.85 9.71 5.28
N ARG A 255 -3.18 10.55 6.27
CA ARG A 255 -2.91 11.99 6.21
C ARG A 255 -1.44 12.30 5.99
N ARG A 256 -0.52 11.48 6.55
CA ARG A 256 0.93 11.65 6.32
C ARG A 256 1.32 11.44 4.86
N SER A 257 0.78 10.39 4.23
CA SER A 257 1.08 10.06 2.84
C SER A 257 0.45 11.08 1.90
N ALA A 258 -0.75 11.57 2.26
CA ALA A 258 -1.44 12.63 1.57
C ALA A 258 -0.66 13.96 1.56
N ALA A 259 -0.03 14.33 2.68
CA ALA A 259 0.83 15.52 2.72
C ALA A 259 2.03 15.45 1.75
N GLY A 260 2.50 14.25 1.43
CA GLY A 260 3.55 14.02 0.42
C GLY A 260 3.03 13.65 -0.97
N GLY A 261 1.71 13.54 -1.15
CA GLY A 261 1.11 13.10 -2.41
C GLY A 261 1.55 11.72 -2.89
N ARG A 262 2.07 10.84 -2.01
CA ARG A 262 2.62 9.53 -2.39
C ARG A 262 2.06 8.42 -1.52
N PHE A 263 1.56 7.36 -2.15
CA PHE A 263 0.87 6.26 -1.49
C PHE A 263 1.36 4.88 -1.93
N GLU A 264 1.58 4.00 -0.94
CA GLU A 264 1.88 2.60 -1.12
C GLU A 264 0.59 1.78 -1.26
N ARG A 265 0.54 0.95 -2.30
CA ARG A 265 -0.57 0.03 -2.60
C ARG A 265 -0.26 -1.38 -2.12
N PHE A 266 -1.30 -2.18 -1.99
CA PHE A 266 -1.15 -3.63 -1.85
C PHE A 266 -1.21 -4.31 -3.22
N GLU A 267 -0.12 -4.97 -3.61
CA GLU A 267 -0.02 -5.75 -4.84
C GLU A 267 -0.90 -7.01 -4.78
N VAL A 268 -1.79 -7.17 -5.76
CA VAL A 268 -2.67 -8.33 -5.88
C VAL A 268 -2.14 -9.25 -6.97
N LEU A 269 -1.61 -10.40 -6.54
CA LEU A 269 -1.06 -11.42 -7.42
C LEU A 269 -2.12 -12.46 -7.81
N ALA A 270 -1.82 -13.23 -8.86
CA ALA A 270 -2.62 -14.37 -9.33
C ALA A 270 -2.95 -15.37 -8.20
N THR A 271 -2.07 -15.48 -7.20
CA THR A 271 -2.21 -16.38 -6.05
C THR A 271 -3.01 -15.78 -4.87
N THR A 272 -3.23 -14.46 -4.84
CA THR A 272 -3.94 -13.79 -3.74
C THR A 272 -5.38 -14.28 -3.66
N THR A 273 -5.73 -15.02 -2.60
CA THR A 273 -7.11 -15.51 -2.39
C THR A 273 -8.00 -14.39 -1.84
N ALA A 274 -9.32 -14.54 -1.94
CA ALA A 274 -10.27 -13.60 -1.33
C ALA A 274 -10.06 -13.48 0.19
N ASP A 275 -9.78 -14.60 0.88
CA ASP A 275 -9.45 -14.60 2.31
C ASP A 275 -8.15 -13.84 2.61
N ALA A 276 -7.13 -14.00 1.78
CA ALA A 276 -5.88 -13.27 1.94
C ALA A 276 -6.06 -11.77 1.70
N LEU A 277 -6.81 -11.41 0.65
CA LEU A 277 -7.11 -10.03 0.29
C LEU A 277 -7.85 -9.32 1.42
N VAL A 278 -8.98 -9.88 1.89
CA VAL A 278 -9.79 -9.21 2.91
C VAL A 278 -9.05 -9.07 4.24
N ARG A 279 -8.22 -10.07 4.60
CA ARG A 279 -7.34 -9.96 5.78
C ARG A 279 -6.34 -8.83 5.62
N GLU A 280 -5.74 -8.67 4.45
CA GLU A 280 -4.77 -7.60 4.22
C GLU A 280 -5.43 -6.22 4.21
N VAL A 281 -6.59 -6.10 3.57
CA VAL A 281 -7.37 -4.87 3.57
C VAL A 281 -7.77 -4.49 5.01
N ALA A 282 -8.24 -5.44 5.81
CA ALA A 282 -8.57 -5.22 7.21
C ALA A 282 -7.34 -4.84 8.07
N ARG A 283 -6.17 -5.45 7.80
CA ARG A 283 -4.90 -5.10 8.48
C ARG A 283 -4.38 -3.72 8.12
N ARG A 284 -4.62 -3.25 6.89
CA ARG A 284 -4.19 -1.93 6.42
C ARG A 284 -5.18 -0.81 6.76
N THR A 285 -6.43 -1.16 7.03
CA THR A 285 -7.47 -0.18 7.36
C THR A 285 -7.12 0.56 8.65
N PRO A 286 -7.05 1.91 8.63
CA PRO A 286 -6.75 2.70 9.82
C PRO A 286 -7.66 2.38 11.01
N VAL A 287 -7.06 2.33 12.19
CA VAL A 287 -7.79 2.17 13.46
C VAL A 287 -7.43 3.30 14.42
N PRO A 288 -8.34 3.73 15.31
CA PRO A 288 -8.01 4.68 16.36
C PRO A 288 -7.01 4.09 17.37
N PRO A 289 -6.23 4.92 18.08
CA PRO A 289 -5.39 4.46 19.18
C PRO A 289 -6.23 3.88 20.32
N GLY A 290 -5.90 2.68 20.80
CA GLY A 290 -6.60 2.09 21.93
C GLY A 290 -6.26 0.62 22.18
N GLY A 291 -6.37 0.22 23.45
CA GLY A 291 -6.35 -1.18 23.87
C GLY A 291 -5.02 -1.66 24.46
N ASP A 292 -4.97 -2.94 24.78
CA ASP A 292 -3.75 -3.66 25.13
C ASP A 292 -3.12 -4.21 23.85
N LEU A 293 -1.97 -3.68 23.45
CA LEU A 293 -1.34 -4.05 22.19
C LEU A 293 -0.73 -5.46 22.23
N LEU A 294 -0.49 -6.01 23.44
CA LEU A 294 0.01 -7.37 23.59
C LEU A 294 -1.10 -8.42 23.41
N ALA A 295 -2.37 -8.02 23.50
CA ALA A 295 -3.52 -8.91 23.31
C ALA A 295 -3.79 -9.24 21.83
N ASP A 296 -3.11 -8.56 20.89
CA ASP A 296 -3.23 -8.80 19.45
C ASP A 296 -1.85 -9.03 18.80
N PRO A 297 -1.23 -10.20 19.06
CA PRO A 297 0.09 -10.53 18.52
C PRO A 297 0.11 -10.58 16.99
N GLY A 298 -1.03 -10.83 16.33
CA GLY A 298 -1.14 -10.92 14.87
C GLY A 298 -0.99 -9.58 14.13
N ARG A 299 -0.98 -8.46 14.87
CA ARG A 299 -0.76 -7.11 14.32
C ARG A 299 0.67 -6.61 14.41
N TRP A 300 1.56 -7.35 15.05
CA TRP A 300 2.96 -6.97 15.15
C TRP A 300 3.74 -7.44 13.93
N LEU A 301 4.62 -6.57 13.43
CA LEU A 301 5.50 -6.84 12.30
C LEU A 301 6.94 -6.49 12.67
N ALA A 302 7.87 -7.36 12.29
CA ALA A 302 9.31 -7.12 12.37
C ALA A 302 9.76 -6.05 11.36
N ALA A 303 11.06 -5.76 11.33
CA ALA A 303 11.62 -4.70 10.49
C ALA A 303 11.48 -4.98 8.98
N ASP A 304 11.46 -6.26 8.59
CA ASP A 304 11.21 -6.75 7.24
C ASP A 304 9.72 -6.80 6.87
N ARG A 305 8.84 -6.37 7.79
CA ARG A 305 7.37 -6.34 7.66
C ARG A 305 6.72 -7.72 7.66
N GLU A 306 7.44 -8.75 8.07
CA GLU A 306 6.87 -10.07 8.34
C GLU A 306 6.45 -10.20 9.81
N PRO A 307 5.57 -11.15 10.15
CA PRO A 307 5.29 -11.47 11.55
C PRO A 307 6.60 -11.80 12.30
N PRO A 308 6.81 -11.29 13.52
CA PRO A 308 8.00 -11.60 14.32
C PRO A 308 8.20 -13.10 14.49
N GLY A 309 9.46 -13.55 14.49
CA GLY A 309 9.79 -14.95 14.70
C GLY A 309 9.41 -15.45 16.11
N PRO A 310 9.33 -16.77 16.33
CA PRO A 310 9.03 -17.33 17.65
C PRO A 310 9.95 -16.79 18.74
N GLY A 311 9.37 -16.14 19.77
CA GLY A 311 10.11 -15.57 20.89
C GLY A 311 10.73 -14.20 20.66
N GLU A 312 10.67 -13.69 19.43
CA GLU A 312 10.83 -12.26 19.13
C GLU A 312 9.57 -11.53 19.63
N LEU A 313 9.71 -10.25 20.02
CA LEU A 313 8.68 -9.55 20.83
C LEU A 313 7.34 -9.45 20.07
N PRO A 314 6.16 -9.82 20.67
CA PRO A 314 5.60 -9.24 21.92
C PRO A 314 4.71 -10.19 22.78
N GLY A 315 4.71 -10.33 24.12
CA GLY A 315 5.66 -10.06 25.20
C GLY A 315 5.59 -11.22 26.23
N GLY A 316 6.53 -11.29 27.18
CA GLY A 316 6.55 -12.23 28.31
C GLY A 316 6.84 -13.73 28.06
N GLY A 317 6.65 -14.24 26.85
CA GLY A 317 6.70 -15.68 26.57
C GLY A 317 8.00 -16.39 27.00
N PRO A 318 7.94 -17.66 27.43
CA PRO A 318 9.09 -18.39 27.99
C PRO A 318 10.19 -18.70 26.96
N HIS A 319 9.88 -18.56 25.67
CA HIS A 319 10.81 -18.83 24.59
C HIS A 319 11.38 -17.51 24.09
N ARG A 320 12.69 -17.33 24.27
CA ARG A 320 13.44 -16.19 23.73
C ARG A 320 14.57 -16.70 22.85
N PRO A 321 14.89 -16.01 21.74
CA PRO A 321 16.05 -16.36 20.92
C PRO A 321 17.33 -16.38 21.75
N ALA A 322 18.06 -17.49 21.66
CA ALA A 322 19.34 -17.68 22.34
C ALA A 322 20.43 -16.77 21.76
N ALA A 323 20.40 -16.54 20.44
CA ALA A 323 21.31 -15.66 19.72
C ALA A 323 20.73 -14.25 19.52
N GLY A 324 21.54 -13.33 18.96
CA GLY A 324 21.13 -11.96 18.63
C GLY A 324 21.32 -10.96 19.77
N ARG A 325 21.51 -9.69 19.38
CA ARG A 325 21.73 -8.55 20.30
C ARG A 325 20.69 -7.45 20.19
N HIS A 326 19.83 -7.52 19.19
CA HIS A 326 18.75 -6.57 18.96
C HIS A 326 17.48 -7.28 18.51
N GLN A 327 16.33 -6.79 18.96
CA GLN A 327 15.00 -7.18 18.51
C GLN A 327 14.19 -5.92 18.24
N TYR A 328 13.30 -5.97 17.26
CA TYR A 328 12.40 -4.88 16.88
C TYR A 328 11.07 -5.44 16.39
N ALA A 329 9.97 -4.84 16.84
CA ALA A 329 8.65 -5.07 16.27
C ALA A 329 7.83 -3.79 16.32
N SER A 330 7.07 -3.52 15.26
CA SER A 330 6.13 -2.40 15.16
C SER A 330 4.70 -2.90 15.22
N TYR A 331 3.83 -2.16 15.90
CA TYR A 331 2.42 -2.52 16.01
C TYR A 331 1.63 -1.89 14.86
N ALA A 332 1.01 -2.72 14.02
CA ALA A 332 0.11 -2.34 12.95
C ALA A 332 0.59 -1.10 12.15
N PRO A 333 1.78 -1.15 11.53
CA PRO A 333 2.45 0.05 10.98
C PRO A 333 1.68 0.73 9.83
N TYR A 334 0.74 0.01 9.22
CA TYR A 334 -0.22 0.57 8.27
C TYR A 334 -1.44 1.19 8.99
N ALA A 335 -2.16 0.41 9.80
CA ALA A 335 -3.38 0.87 10.46
C ALA A 335 -3.19 1.96 11.52
N SER A 336 -1.98 2.10 12.07
CA SER A 336 -1.63 3.13 13.05
C SER A 336 -0.94 4.36 12.43
N ALA A 337 -0.88 4.43 11.10
CA ALA A 337 -0.11 5.45 10.37
C ALA A 337 -0.51 6.90 10.69
N ASP A 338 -1.78 7.11 11.01
CA ASP A 338 -2.39 8.41 11.29
C ASP A 338 -2.54 8.72 12.78
N TRP A 339 -1.97 7.91 13.67
CA TRP A 339 -1.97 8.26 15.09
C TRP A 339 -1.13 9.51 15.33
N ASP A 340 -1.76 10.57 15.81
CA ASP A 340 -1.14 11.87 16.10
C ASP A 340 -1.47 12.39 17.51
N ASP A 341 -2.46 11.80 18.17
CA ASP A 341 -2.91 12.17 19.51
C ASP A 341 -3.21 10.93 20.37
N TYR A 342 -2.20 10.45 21.09
CA TYR A 342 -2.29 9.20 21.85
C TYR A 342 -1.34 9.14 23.05
N THR A 343 -1.67 8.26 23.99
CA THR A 343 -0.84 7.92 25.13
C THR A 343 -0.45 6.45 25.11
N VAL A 344 0.74 6.14 25.60
CA VAL A 344 1.27 4.78 25.73
C VAL A 344 1.75 4.58 27.15
N ARG A 345 1.28 3.54 27.82
CA ARG A 345 1.81 3.06 29.09
C ARG A 345 2.52 1.74 28.87
N ALA A 346 3.82 1.69 29.16
CA ALA A 346 4.63 0.48 29.08
C ALA A 346 5.20 0.13 30.46
N GLU A 347 5.13 -1.15 30.81
CA GLU A 347 5.80 -1.72 31.98
C GLU A 347 6.84 -2.73 31.51
N VAL A 348 8.07 -2.55 31.97
CA VAL A 348 9.22 -3.30 31.47
C VAL A 348 10.02 -3.83 32.65
N SER A 349 10.42 -5.09 32.57
CA SER A 349 11.29 -5.77 33.53
C SER A 349 12.52 -6.40 32.84
N GLY A 350 13.38 -7.07 33.62
CA GLY A 350 14.61 -7.69 33.11
C GLY A 350 15.72 -6.69 32.74
N LEU A 351 15.64 -5.43 33.22
CA LEU A 351 16.64 -4.39 32.97
C LEU A 351 17.85 -4.58 33.89
N THR A 352 18.86 -5.32 33.43
CA THR A 352 20.04 -5.64 34.25
C THR A 352 21.14 -4.58 34.14
N ALA A 353 22.01 -4.53 35.15
CA ALA A 353 23.23 -3.71 35.11
C ALA A 353 24.20 -4.13 33.99
N GLY A 354 24.10 -5.39 33.52
CA GLY A 354 24.92 -5.97 32.45
C GLY A 354 24.62 -5.46 31.03
N GLY A 355 23.75 -4.46 30.88
CA GLY A 355 23.56 -3.76 29.60
C GLY A 355 22.33 -4.17 28.79
N ALA A 356 21.26 -4.60 29.47
CA ALA A 356 19.95 -4.77 28.83
C ALA A 356 19.24 -3.41 28.72
N THR A 357 18.66 -3.09 27.56
CA THR A 357 17.92 -1.84 27.30
C THR A 357 16.65 -2.15 26.53
N PHE A 358 15.55 -1.54 26.92
CA PHE A 358 14.29 -1.56 26.19
C PHE A 358 14.07 -0.24 25.48
N GLY A 359 13.52 -0.28 24.27
CA GLY A 359 13.11 0.87 23.49
C GLY A 359 11.61 0.86 23.26
N LEU A 360 10.96 2.01 23.46
CA LEU A 360 9.62 2.30 22.98
C LEU A 360 9.74 3.42 21.94
N THR A 361 9.37 3.16 20.70
CA THR A 361 9.36 4.16 19.63
C THR A 361 7.96 4.68 19.42
N ALA A 362 7.79 5.99 19.39
CA ALA A 362 6.58 6.68 18.98
C ALA A 362 6.73 7.28 17.57
N ARG A 363 5.61 7.58 16.90
CA ARG A 363 5.58 8.15 15.54
C ARG A 363 6.26 7.25 14.49
N VAL A 364 6.04 5.94 14.63
CA VAL A 364 6.66 4.94 13.76
C VAL A 364 6.20 5.11 12.31
N GLY A 365 7.17 5.08 11.38
CA GLY A 365 6.94 5.29 9.95
C GLY A 365 6.83 6.76 9.54
N GLY A 366 6.71 7.70 10.49
CA GLY A 366 6.69 9.14 10.22
C GLY A 366 8.07 9.72 9.86
N ALA A 367 8.10 11.02 9.58
CA ALA A 367 9.34 11.75 9.26
C ALA A 367 10.27 11.94 10.47
N SER A 368 9.70 12.02 11.68
CA SER A 368 10.42 12.26 12.94
C SER A 368 10.03 11.24 14.02
N PRO A 369 10.38 9.93 13.87
CA PRO A 369 10.15 8.94 14.91
C PRO A 369 11.01 9.25 16.15
N VAL A 370 10.49 8.93 17.33
CA VAL A 370 11.18 9.18 18.60
C VAL A 370 11.30 7.90 19.41
N GLU A 371 12.54 7.50 19.69
CA GLU A 371 12.83 6.31 20.49
C GLU A 371 13.11 6.71 21.94
N ILE A 372 12.28 6.18 22.85
CA ILE A 372 12.49 6.24 24.29
C ILE A 372 13.26 5.00 24.71
N ARG A 373 14.52 5.15 25.12
CA ARG A 373 15.34 4.05 25.63
C ARG A 373 15.38 4.06 27.15
N VAL A 374 15.04 2.94 27.78
CA VAL A 374 15.12 2.74 29.23
C VAL A 374 16.07 1.59 29.55
N SER A 375 16.96 1.82 30.51
CA SER A 375 17.82 0.79 31.11
C SER A 375 17.72 0.85 32.63
N HIS A 376 18.50 0.02 33.33
CA HIS A 376 18.38 -0.17 34.79
C HIS A 376 18.46 1.11 35.66
N HIS A 377 18.95 2.24 35.12
CA HIS A 377 19.21 3.47 35.88
C HIS A 377 19.06 4.76 35.07
N ARG A 378 18.53 4.70 33.84
CA ARG A 378 18.39 5.89 33.00
C ARG A 378 17.31 5.73 31.95
N VAL A 379 16.75 6.86 31.56
CA VAL A 379 15.86 7.00 30.40
C VAL A 379 16.42 8.05 29.46
N ARG A 380 16.30 7.81 28.16
CA ARG A 380 16.77 8.69 27.09
C ARG A 380 15.72 8.85 26.01
N ILE A 381 15.68 10.04 25.43
CA ILE A 381 15.07 10.27 24.13
C ILE A 381 16.17 10.25 23.08
N VAL A 382 16.03 9.38 22.09
CA VAL A 382 16.94 9.20 20.95
C VAL A 382 16.21 9.50 19.65
N GLU A 383 16.81 10.33 18.82
CA GLU A 383 16.32 10.71 17.49
C GLU A 383 17.44 10.59 16.48
N ASN A 384 17.23 9.84 15.39
CA ASN A 384 18.24 9.60 14.36
C ASN A 384 19.59 9.18 14.97
N GLY A 385 19.56 8.27 15.94
CA GLY A 385 20.74 7.77 16.65
C GLY A 385 21.36 8.74 17.68
N THR A 386 20.88 9.99 17.77
CA THR A 386 21.43 11.01 18.69
C THR A 386 20.58 11.11 19.95
N THR A 387 21.21 11.11 21.13
CA THR A 387 20.49 11.38 22.39
C THR A 387 20.13 12.87 22.46
N ARG A 388 18.84 13.16 22.58
CA ARG A 388 18.29 14.53 22.66
C ARG A 388 18.03 14.98 24.09
N ALA A 389 17.60 14.04 24.93
CA ALA A 389 17.34 14.29 26.34
C ALA A 389 17.63 13.02 27.14
N GLU A 390 18.05 13.17 28.38
CA GLU A 390 18.36 12.08 29.30
C GLU A 390 17.96 12.45 30.73
N GLY A 391 17.57 11.45 31.51
CA GLY A 391 17.39 11.59 32.95
C GLY A 391 17.77 10.32 33.70
N ALA A 392 18.28 10.51 34.92
CA ALA A 392 18.67 9.42 35.81
C ALA A 392 17.44 8.78 36.46
N LEU A 393 17.42 7.45 36.53
CA LEU A 393 16.42 6.67 37.24
C LEU A 393 17.05 5.93 38.43
N PRO A 394 16.29 5.61 39.49
CA PRO A 394 16.76 4.71 40.53
C PRO A 394 17.19 3.37 39.94
N ARG A 395 18.24 2.75 40.50
CA ARG A 395 18.72 1.43 40.05
C ARG A 395 17.68 0.36 40.32
N ARG A 396 16.98 -0.11 39.28
CA ARG A 396 15.93 -1.14 39.37
C ARG A 396 15.98 -2.05 38.16
N THR A 397 15.42 -3.25 38.32
CA THR A 397 15.26 -4.22 37.22
C THR A 397 13.98 -4.01 36.42
N SER A 398 13.12 -3.09 36.87
CA SER A 398 11.89 -2.71 36.19
C SER A 398 11.61 -1.21 36.28
N HIS A 399 10.96 -0.70 35.25
CA HIS A 399 10.56 0.70 35.11
C HIS A 399 9.21 0.82 34.39
N ARG A 400 8.48 1.91 34.68
CA ARG A 400 7.26 2.27 33.95
C ARG A 400 7.51 3.50 33.08
N LEU A 401 7.03 3.46 31.85
CA LEU A 401 7.04 4.58 30.92
C LEU A 401 5.61 5.02 30.61
N ASP A 402 5.34 6.31 30.79
CA ASP A 402 4.12 6.99 30.38
C ASP A 402 4.48 7.97 29.26
N VAL A 403 4.13 7.65 28.01
CA VAL A 403 4.42 8.46 26.82
C VAL A 403 3.13 9.12 26.34
N THR A 404 3.21 10.39 25.97
CA THR A 404 2.11 11.15 25.37
C THR A 404 2.59 11.79 24.07
N VAL A 405 1.89 11.52 22.98
CA VAL A 405 2.09 12.17 21.67
C VAL A 405 0.91 13.08 21.42
N ARG A 406 1.19 14.35 21.11
CA ARG A 406 0.22 15.35 20.65
C ARG A 406 0.82 16.12 19.48
N GLY A 407 0.38 15.79 18.27
CA GLY A 407 0.98 16.26 17.02
C GLY A 407 2.49 16.00 17.02
N GLY A 408 3.28 17.03 16.70
CA GLY A 408 4.73 16.94 16.72
C GLY A 408 5.36 16.69 18.10
N ARG A 409 4.65 16.86 19.22
CA ARG A 409 5.25 16.81 20.57
C ARG A 409 5.10 15.44 21.22
N THR A 410 6.21 14.87 21.68
CA THR A 410 6.25 13.66 22.51
C THR A 410 6.76 13.99 23.91
N THR A 411 5.95 13.72 24.93
CA THR A 411 6.32 13.82 26.34
C THR A 411 6.50 12.42 26.92
N VAL A 412 7.54 12.22 27.72
CA VAL A 412 7.84 10.96 28.40
C VAL A 412 7.90 11.23 29.89
N VAL A 413 7.18 10.44 30.68
CA VAL A 413 7.29 10.41 32.14
C VAL A 413 7.70 9.00 32.56
N ALA A 414 8.92 8.86 33.08
CA ALA A 414 9.43 7.59 33.59
C ALA A 414 9.30 7.54 35.12
N ASP A 415 8.74 6.43 35.63
CA ASP A 415 8.46 6.17 37.05
C ASP A 415 7.68 7.29 37.77
N GLY A 416 6.92 8.11 37.03
CA GLY A 416 6.23 9.28 37.57
C GLY A 416 7.15 10.41 38.05
N ARG A 417 8.45 10.35 37.75
CA ARG A 417 9.48 11.23 38.32
C ARG A 417 10.26 12.00 37.27
N VAL A 418 10.77 11.30 36.26
CA VAL A 418 11.62 11.90 35.23
C VAL A 418 10.76 12.28 34.04
N ARG A 419 10.70 13.57 33.73
CA ARG A 419 9.97 14.09 32.57
C ARG A 419 10.93 14.56 31.49
N LEU A 420 10.83 13.96 30.30
CA LEU A 420 11.55 14.37 29.10
C LEU A 420 10.55 14.78 28.02
N THR A 421 10.93 15.68 27.11
CA THR A 421 10.07 16.10 25.99
C THR A 421 10.90 16.20 24.72
N SER A 422 10.29 15.86 23.58
CA SER A 422 10.81 16.18 22.26
C SER A 422 9.71 16.73 21.36
N THR A 423 10.11 17.53 20.38
CA THR A 423 9.24 18.14 19.37
C THR A 423 9.74 17.74 17.98
N ALA A 424 8.81 17.38 17.09
CA ALA A 424 9.09 17.03 15.71
C ALA A 424 9.86 18.16 15.03
N ARG A 425 10.79 17.78 14.16
CA ARG A 425 11.49 18.73 13.29
C ARG A 425 10.81 18.88 11.93
N ALA A 426 9.89 17.95 11.61
CA ALA A 426 9.10 17.92 10.40
C ALA A 426 7.67 17.47 10.74
N GLU A 427 6.68 18.13 10.14
CA GLU A 427 5.27 17.77 10.24
C GLU A 427 4.82 16.95 9.01
N PRO A 428 3.82 16.08 9.14
CA PRO A 428 3.03 15.85 10.35
C PRO A 428 3.69 14.85 11.31
N GLY A 429 3.60 15.12 12.61
CA GLY A 429 4.10 14.26 13.69
C GLY A 429 3.27 12.99 13.93
N THR A 430 3.01 12.16 12.91
CA THR A 430 2.13 10.99 13.02
C THR A 430 2.88 9.65 13.08
N GLY A 431 2.15 8.60 13.46
CA GLY A 431 2.55 7.21 13.36
C GLY A 431 2.36 6.46 14.68
N GLY A 432 2.24 5.14 14.59
CA GLY A 432 2.01 4.28 15.74
C GLY A 432 3.22 4.06 16.63
N VAL A 433 3.31 2.85 17.17
CA VAL A 433 4.35 2.47 18.14
C VAL A 433 5.16 1.27 17.68
N ALA A 434 6.40 1.20 18.14
CA ALA A 434 7.24 0.03 18.02
C ALA A 434 7.99 -0.20 19.32
N VAL A 435 8.41 -1.43 19.53
CA VAL A 435 9.24 -1.81 20.66
C VAL A 435 10.53 -2.40 20.15
N SER A 436 11.59 -2.16 20.90
CA SER A 436 12.89 -2.75 20.67
C SER A 436 13.50 -3.23 21.96
N ALA A 437 14.40 -4.19 21.85
CA ALA A 437 15.21 -4.63 22.96
C ALA A 437 16.64 -4.83 22.49
N SER A 438 17.59 -4.50 23.36
CA SER A 438 19.02 -4.73 23.12
C SER A 438 19.68 -5.29 24.36
N ARG A 439 20.69 -6.14 24.16
CA ARG A 439 21.48 -6.75 25.23
C ARG A 439 22.97 -6.78 24.87
N ALA A 440 23.84 -6.66 25.87
CA ALA A 440 25.29 -6.59 25.66
C ALA A 440 25.90 -7.90 25.11
N GLY A 441 25.30 -9.04 25.44
CA GLY A 441 25.75 -10.37 25.01
C GLY A 441 24.67 -11.43 25.23
N PRO A 442 24.89 -12.66 24.73
CA PRO A 442 23.92 -13.75 24.81
C PRO A 442 23.57 -14.18 26.24
N ASP A 443 24.49 -14.01 27.19
CA ASP A 443 24.29 -14.36 28.61
C ASP A 443 23.44 -13.34 29.37
N VAL A 444 23.18 -12.17 28.77
CA VAL A 444 22.31 -11.16 29.35
C VAL A 444 20.87 -11.49 28.96
N PRO A 445 19.95 -11.67 29.92
CA PRO A 445 18.54 -11.88 29.59
C PRO A 445 17.96 -10.72 28.79
N TRP A 446 17.02 -11.03 27.89
CA TRP A 446 16.26 -10.01 27.20
C TRP A 446 15.36 -9.24 28.18
N PRO A 447 15.22 -7.91 28.04
CA PRO A 447 14.15 -7.17 28.67
C PRO A 447 12.79 -7.78 28.34
N VAL A 448 11.88 -7.75 29.31
CA VAL A 448 10.53 -8.26 29.17
C VAL A 448 9.56 -7.09 29.17
N LEU A 449 8.70 -7.05 28.16
CA LEU A 449 7.58 -6.13 28.10
C LEU A 449 6.39 -6.79 28.77
N ASP A 450 6.08 -6.34 29.98
CA ASP A 450 5.06 -6.92 30.86
C ASP A 450 3.66 -6.38 30.53
N ALA A 451 3.58 -5.11 30.12
CA ALA A 451 2.34 -4.48 29.66
C ALA A 451 2.62 -3.40 28.62
N LEU A 452 1.73 -3.28 27.63
CA LEU A 452 1.75 -2.17 26.68
C LEU A 452 0.33 -1.74 26.32
N ARG A 453 -0.12 -0.64 26.93
CA ARG A 453 -1.48 -0.12 26.75
C ARG A 453 -1.45 1.21 26.00
N VAL A 454 -2.37 1.39 25.07
CA VAL A 454 -2.58 2.62 24.33
C VAL A 454 -3.98 3.16 24.57
N ALA A 455 -4.09 4.48 24.62
CA ALA A 455 -5.36 5.19 24.65
C ALA A 455 -5.27 6.48 23.84
N PRO A 456 -6.39 7.01 23.32
CA PRO A 456 -6.44 8.39 22.83
C PRO A 456 -5.96 9.32 23.93
N ALA A 457 -5.24 10.39 23.61
CA ALA A 457 -4.92 11.35 24.65
C ALA A 457 -6.22 12.04 25.10
N ALA A 458 -6.39 12.24 26.40
CA ALA A 458 -7.50 13.05 26.89
C ALA A 458 -7.37 14.45 26.29
N ARG A 459 -8.47 15.00 25.76
CA ARG A 459 -8.54 16.43 25.46
C ARG A 459 -8.44 17.16 26.79
N ASP A 460 -7.57 18.16 26.88
CA ASP A 460 -7.57 19.05 28.06
C ASP A 460 -8.97 19.70 28.07
N ALA A 461 -9.71 19.50 29.16
CA ALA A 461 -11.09 19.98 29.34
C ALA A 461 -11.16 21.50 29.49
#